data_AF-A0A3B6JDY0-F1
#
_entry.id   AF-A0A3B6JDY0-F1
#
_cell.length_a   1.000
_cell.length_b   1.000
_cell.length_c   1.000
_cell.angle_alpha   90.00
_cell.angle_beta   90.00
_cell.angle_gamma   90.00
#
_symmetry.space_group_name_H-M   'P 1'
#
loop_
_entity.id
_entity.type
_entity.pdbx_description
1 polymer ?
#
loop_
_entity_poly.entity_id
_entity_poly.type
_entity_poly.pdbx_seq_one_letter_code
_entity_poly.pdbx_strand_id
1 'polypeptide(L)'
;MIKDWLGLHDVHSSDWSDATKKTQSQRPLASLMLLISWELWNERNAWIFRNTAVPVGVIVATIKEEASLWSMAGARHLSNIMPRE
;
A
#
# COMPACT_ATOMS: atom_id res chain seq x y z
N MET A 1 -21.40 16.24 8.25
CA MET A 1 -22.76 15.84 7.82
C MET A 1 -22.78 14.99 6.55
N ILE A 2 -22.09 15.32 5.43
CA ILE A 2 -21.98 14.37 4.28
C ILE A 2 -20.90 13.30 4.50
N LYS A 3 -19.76 13.68 5.12
CA LYS A 3 -18.63 12.77 5.38
C LYS A 3 -19.00 11.61 6.31
N ASP A 4 -19.87 11.88 7.30
CA ASP A 4 -20.29 10.90 8.32
C ASP A 4 -21.15 9.76 7.75
N TRP A 5 -21.84 9.98 6.62
CA TRP A 5 -22.69 8.97 5.97
C TRP A 5 -21.91 8.02 5.05
N LEU A 6 -20.70 8.40 4.64
CA LEU A 6 -19.84 7.60 3.76
C LEU A 6 -18.80 6.77 4.52
N GLY A 7 -18.79 6.83 5.87
CA GLY A 7 -17.76 6.17 6.68
C GLY A 7 -16.34 6.69 6.41
N LEU A 8 -16.20 7.81 5.72
CA LEU A 8 -14.93 8.42 5.39
C LEU A 8 -14.47 9.26 6.57
N HIS A 9 -13.62 8.66 7.41
CA HIS A 9 -12.89 9.40 8.42
C HIS A 9 -11.92 10.35 7.70
N ASP A 10 -11.91 11.63 8.08
CA ASP A 10 -10.90 12.56 7.60
C ASP A 10 -9.53 12.02 8.04
N VAL A 11 -8.69 11.69 7.06
CA VAL A 11 -7.31 11.22 7.32
C VAL A 11 -6.50 12.43 7.75
N HIS A 12 -6.25 12.54 9.05
CA HIS A 12 -5.48 13.63 9.63
C HIS A 12 -3.99 13.32 9.54
N SER A 13 -3.15 14.35 9.43
CA SER A 13 -1.67 14.19 9.36
C SER A 13 -1.12 13.42 10.56
N SER A 14 -1.76 13.53 11.73
CA SER A 14 -1.39 12.75 12.91
C SER A 14 -1.63 11.25 12.75
N ASP A 15 -2.61 10.82 11.95
CA ASP A 15 -2.93 9.40 11.74
C ASP A 15 -1.76 8.68 11.06
N TRP A 16 -1.10 9.35 10.11
CA TRP A 16 0.16 8.88 9.50
C TRP A 16 1.30 8.81 10.52
N SER A 17 1.39 9.80 11.40
CA SER A 17 2.42 9.84 12.44
C SER A 17 2.20 8.80 13.55
N ASP A 18 0.95 8.43 13.81
CA ASP A 18 0.59 7.45 14.84
C ASP A 18 0.67 6.02 14.31
N ALA A 19 0.31 5.78 13.04
CA ALA A 19 0.54 4.52 12.35
C ALA A 19 2.03 4.14 12.31
N THR A 20 2.91 5.14 12.19
CA THR A 20 4.35 4.94 12.24
C THR A 20 4.89 4.80 13.67
N LYS A 21 4.33 5.49 14.68
CA LYS A 21 4.83 5.42 16.07
C LYS A 21 4.42 4.18 16.87
N LYS A 22 3.28 3.54 16.57
CA LYS A 22 2.69 2.50 17.43
C LYS A 22 3.19 1.07 17.25
N THR A 23 4.15 0.80 16.37
CA THR A 23 4.61 -0.59 16.16
C THR A 23 6.13 -0.71 16.24
N GLN A 24 6.62 -1.75 16.91
CA GLN A 24 7.99 -2.30 16.74
C GLN A 24 8.25 -2.78 15.28
N SER A 25 7.35 -2.46 14.34
CA SER A 25 7.24 -2.89 12.95
C SER A 25 7.20 -1.67 12.02
N GLN A 26 8.02 -0.64 12.27
CA GLN A 26 8.15 0.49 11.35
C GLN A 26 8.73 0.09 10.00
N ARG A 27 9.72 -0.81 9.99
CA ARG A 27 10.41 -1.20 8.75
C ARG A 27 9.48 -1.91 7.77
N PRO A 28 8.69 -2.92 8.19
CA PRO A 28 7.84 -3.66 7.27
C PRO A 28 6.69 -2.83 6.73
N LEU A 29 6.10 -1.98 7.58
CA LEU A 29 5.06 -1.04 7.16
C LEU A 29 5.61 0.02 6.20
N ALA A 30 6.79 0.59 6.48
CA ALA A 30 7.43 1.54 5.58
C ALA A 30 7.77 0.92 4.22
N SER A 31 8.27 -0.31 4.18
CA SER A 31 8.52 -1.05 2.94
C SER A 31 7.24 -1.31 2.14
N LEU A 32 6.15 -1.68 2.82
CA LEU A 32 4.85 -1.87 2.16
C LEU A 32 4.29 -0.53 1.63
N MET A 33 4.39 0.55 2.42
CA MET A 33 3.97 1.89 2.01
C MET A 33 4.76 2.39 0.79
N LEU A 34 6.07 2.11 0.75
CA LEU A 34 6.90 2.41 -0.42
C LEU A 34 6.42 1.64 -1.64
N LEU A 35 6.16 0.34 -1.51
CA LEU A 35 5.68 -0.51 -2.60
C LEU A 35 4.32 -0.04 -3.13
N ILE A 36 3.38 0.30 -2.25
CA ILE A 36 2.07 0.86 -2.63
C ILE A 36 2.26 2.18 -3.40
N SER A 37 3.13 3.06 -2.89
CA SER A 37 3.39 4.36 -3.52
C SER A 37 4.04 4.20 -4.90
N TRP A 38 4.94 3.21 -5.04
CA TRP A 38 5.59 2.85 -6.29
C TRP A 38 4.60 2.34 -7.34
N GLU A 39 3.72 1.42 -6.97
CA GLU A 39 2.71 0.87 -7.90
C GLU A 39 1.70 1.93 -8.33
N LEU A 40 1.27 2.81 -7.42
CA LEU A 40 0.38 3.93 -7.76
C LEU A 40 1.06 4.94 -8.71
N TRP A 41 2.34 5.21 -8.49
CA TRP A 41 3.12 6.06 -9.38
C TRP A 41 3.25 5.44 -10.79
N ASN A 42 3.53 4.14 -10.87
CA ASN A 42 3.61 3.43 -12.15
C ASN A 42 2.27 3.43 -12.88
N GLU A 43 1.16 3.19 -12.18
CA GLU A 43 -0.17 3.25 -12.78
C GLU A 43 -0.49 4.65 -13.31
N ARG A 44 -0.20 5.70 -12.52
CA ARG A 44 -0.40 7.08 -12.96
C ARG A 44 0.38 7.38 -14.24
N ASN A 45 1.61 6.88 -14.34
CA ASN A 45 2.43 7.01 -15.55
C ASN A 45 1.87 6.20 -16.71
N ALA A 46 1.43 4.95 -16.49
CA ALA A 46 0.80 4.14 -17.53
C ALA A 46 -0.44 4.84 -18.10
N TRP A 47 -1.26 5.45 -17.23
CA TRP A 47 -2.43 6.17 -17.67
C TRP A 47 -2.08 7.42 -18.49
N ILE A 48 -1.07 8.20 -18.07
CA ILE A 48 -0.64 9.41 -18.78
C ILE A 48 0.00 9.08 -20.14
N PHE A 49 0.89 8.09 -20.19
CA PHE A 49 1.71 7.83 -21.38
C PHE A 49 1.10 6.81 -22.34
N ARG A 50 0.26 5.90 -21.86
CA ARG A 50 -0.30 4.79 -22.65
C ARG A 50 -1.81 4.85 -22.77
N ASN A 51 -2.48 5.77 -22.07
CA ASN A 51 -3.94 5.88 -21.99
C ASN A 51 -4.63 4.56 -21.59
N THR A 52 -3.91 3.72 -20.84
CA THR A 52 -4.39 2.46 -20.28
C THR A 52 -4.56 2.64 -18.79
N ALA A 53 -5.75 2.33 -18.28
CA ALA A 53 -6.01 2.27 -16.84
C ALA A 53 -6.39 0.82 -16.48
N VAL A 54 -5.82 0.29 -15.40
CA VAL A 54 -6.21 -1.03 -14.89
C VAL A 54 -7.12 -0.89 -13.68
N PRO A 55 -8.02 -1.87 -13.45
CA PRO A 55 -8.84 -1.88 -12.24
C PRO A 55 -7.97 -1.92 -10.97
N VAL A 56 -8.42 -1.26 -9.90
CA VAL A 56 -7.74 -1.24 -8.59
C VAL A 56 -7.39 -2.65 -8.10
N GLY A 57 -8.24 -3.64 -8.37
CA GLY A 57 -7.98 -5.03 -8.01
C GLY A 57 -6.70 -5.62 -8.64
N VAL A 58 -6.35 -5.17 -9.86
CA VAL A 58 -5.12 -5.58 -10.54
C VAL A 58 -3.91 -4.98 -9.82
N ILE A 59 -3.95 -3.70 -9.47
CA ILE A 59 -2.88 -3.01 -8.73
C ILE A 59 -2.67 -3.68 -7.37
N VAL A 60 -3.77 -4.00 -6.66
CA VAL A 60 -3.70 -4.70 -5.37
C VAL A 60 -3.08 -6.10 -5.53
N ALA A 61 -3.45 -6.84 -6.59
CA ALA A 61 -2.85 -8.15 -6.87
C ALA A 61 -1.34 -8.03 -7.15
N THR A 62 -0.91 -7.04 -7.94
CA THR A 62 0.51 -6.77 -8.20
C THR A 62 1.28 -6.44 -6.92
N ILE A 63 0.74 -5.55 -6.07
CA ILE A 63 1.35 -5.22 -4.77
C ILE A 63 1.50 -6.48 -3.92
N LYS A 64 0.50 -7.36 -3.94
CA LYS A 64 0.55 -8.61 -3.18
C LYS A 64 1.65 -9.54 -3.70
N GLU A 65 1.70 -9.75 -4.99
CA GLU A 65 2.70 -10.61 -5.64
C GLU A 65 4.12 -10.09 -5.36
N GLU A 66 4.34 -8.79 -5.55
CA GLU A 66 5.64 -8.14 -5.35
C GLU A 66 6.07 -8.19 -3.87
N ALA A 67 5.15 -7.98 -2.92
CA ALA A 67 5.44 -8.14 -1.50
C ALA A 67 5.83 -9.58 -1.12
N SER A 68 5.19 -10.58 -1.75
CA SER A 68 5.56 -12.00 -1.58
C SER A 68 6.96 -12.28 -2.12
N LEU A 69 7.27 -11.79 -3.34
CA LEU A 69 8.58 -11.92 -3.97
C LEU A 69 9.67 -11.27 -3.11
N TRP A 70 9.43 -10.07 -2.58
CA TRP A 70 10.39 -9.40 -1.69
C TRP A 70 10.60 -10.20 -0.40
N SER A 71 9.55 -10.83 0.11
CA SER A 71 9.67 -11.70 1.28
C SER A 71 10.54 -12.93 1.00
N MET A 72 10.34 -13.58 -0.15
CA MET A 72 11.18 -14.68 -0.62
C MET A 72 12.64 -14.24 -0.84
N ALA A 73 12.85 -13.01 -1.31
CA ALA A 73 14.16 -12.42 -1.53
C ALA A 73 14.88 -11.96 -0.24
N GLY A 74 14.24 -12.09 0.92
CA GLY A 74 14.86 -11.82 2.23
C GLY A 74 14.20 -10.72 3.05
N ALA A 75 13.23 -9.98 2.51
CA ALA A 75 12.37 -9.07 3.28
C ALA A 75 11.29 -9.85 4.06
N ARG A 76 11.73 -10.83 4.86
CA ARG A 76 10.87 -11.78 5.61
C ARG A 76 9.81 -11.09 6.47
N HIS A 77 10.09 -9.86 6.88
CA HIS A 77 9.22 -9.07 7.70
C HIS A 77 7.92 -8.63 6.99
N LEU A 78 7.88 -8.60 5.65
CA LEU A 78 6.66 -8.34 4.88
C LEU A 78 5.64 -9.47 5.03
N SER A 79 6.11 -10.72 5.15
CA SER A 79 5.23 -11.88 5.38
C SER A 79 4.46 -11.83 6.72
N ASN A 80 4.88 -10.98 7.66
CA ASN A 80 4.20 -10.83 8.95
C ASN A 80 3.01 -9.89 8.89
N ILE A 81 2.98 -8.96 7.93
CA ILE A 81 1.89 -7.98 7.76
C ILE A 81 0.93 -8.45 6.65
N MET A 82 1.45 -9.25 5.73
CA MET A 82 0.69 -9.72 4.60
C MET A 82 -0.14 -10.96 4.97
N PRO A 83 -1.45 -11.00 4.65
CA PRO A 83 -2.24 -12.21 4.86
C PRO A 83 -1.63 -13.37 4.06
N ARG A 84 -1.42 -14.51 4.72
CA ARG A 84 -1.10 -15.77 4.05
C ARG A 84 -2.38 -16.23 3.35
N GLU A 85 -2.34 -16.31 2.03
CA GLU A 85 -3.38 -16.97 1.23
C GLU A 85 -3.38 -18.48 1.46
#